data_AF-A0A3A4UNJ9-F1
#
_entry.id   AF-A0A3A4UNJ9-F1
#
_cell.length_a   1.000
_cell.length_b   1.000
_cell.length_c   1.000
_cell.angle_alpha   90.00
_cell.angle_beta   90.00
_cell.angle_gamma   90.00
#
_symmetry.space_group_name_H-M   'P 1'
#
loop_
_entity.id
_entity.type
_entity.pdbx_description
1 polymer ?
#
loop_
_entity_poly.entity_id
_entity_poly.type
_entity_poly.pdbx_seq_one_letter_code
_entity_poly.pdbx_strand_id
1 'polypeptide(L)'
;IYTLLKNKYYVDEFYQVVLVRPSVRLAELCGLIDNKAIDGAVNGVAAATVEVSSAAGEFDNVVIDGAVNGVANGTVSAGRQLRRAHTGYVRSYMAALYAGAVISLALLVWFLI
;
A
#
# COMPACT_ATOMS: atom_id res chain seq x y z
N ILE A 1 63.93 -14.31 40.10
CA ILE A 1 64.12 -13.68 38.76
C ILE A 1 63.44 -14.48 37.65
N TYR A 2 63.66 -15.80 37.55
CA TYR A 2 63.03 -16.65 36.50
C TYR A 2 61.49 -16.55 36.41
N THR A 3 60.78 -16.47 37.54
CA THR A 3 59.31 -16.31 37.60
C THR A 3 58.79 -14.98 37.06
N LEU A 4 59.57 -13.89 37.13
CA LEU A 4 59.19 -12.58 36.58
C LEU A 4 59.31 -12.55 35.05
N LEU A 5 60.39 -13.12 34.51
CA LEU A 5 60.54 -13.28 33.05
C LEU A 5 59.50 -14.26 32.48
N LYS A 6 59.19 -15.33 33.21
CA LYS A 6 58.16 -16.32 32.81
C LYS A 6 56.77 -15.68 32.69
N ASN A 7 56.42 -14.73 33.55
CA ASN A 7 55.14 -14.01 33.53
C ASN A 7 55.23 -12.66 32.78
N LYS A 8 56.21 -12.49 31.88
CA LYS A 8 56.39 -11.27 31.06
C LYS A 8 56.27 -9.96 31.86
N TYR A 9 56.86 -9.92 33.06
CA TYR A 9 56.80 -8.78 33.97
C TYR A 9 55.37 -8.33 34.39
N TYR A 10 54.34 -9.18 34.23
CA TYR A 10 52.94 -8.86 34.53
C TYR A 10 52.37 -7.65 33.78
N VAL A 11 53.03 -7.21 32.70
CA VAL A 11 52.59 -6.06 31.91
C VAL A 11 51.27 -6.39 31.22
N ASP A 12 51.13 -7.60 30.68
CA ASP A 12 49.87 -8.06 30.05
C ASP A 12 48.71 -8.08 31.05
N GLU A 13 48.89 -8.62 32.27
CA GLU A 13 47.85 -8.60 33.31
C GLU A 13 47.46 -7.17 33.72
N PHE A 14 48.43 -6.27 33.82
CA PHE A 14 48.17 -4.87 34.15
C PHE A 14 47.34 -4.18 33.04
N TYR A 15 47.73 -4.35 31.78
CA TYR A 15 46.96 -3.84 30.63
C TYR A 15 45.56 -4.46 30.56
N GLN A 16 45.43 -5.76 30.85
CA GLN A 16 44.14 -6.43 30.90
C GLN A 16 43.19 -5.79 31.92
N VAL A 17 43.67 -5.53 33.13
CA VAL A 17 42.83 -5.03 34.23
C VAL A 17 42.53 -3.54 34.07
N VAL A 18 43.52 -2.74 33.68
CA VAL A 18 43.39 -1.27 33.65
C VAL A 18 42.71 -0.78 32.38
N LEU A 19 42.97 -1.42 31.23
CA LEU A 19 42.49 -0.93 29.94
C LEU A 19 41.48 -1.86 29.29
N VAL A 20 41.79 -3.16 29.16
CA VAL A 20 40.96 -4.06 28.33
C VAL A 20 39.61 -4.36 28.99
N ARG A 21 39.60 -4.89 30.22
CA ARG A 21 38.37 -5.27 30.93
C ARG A 21 37.36 -4.13 31.10
N PRO A 22 37.75 -2.90 31.52
CA PRO A 22 36.80 -1.80 31.59
C PRO A 22 36.28 -1.38 30.21
N SER A 23 37.12 -1.40 29.17
CA SER A 23 36.68 -1.09 27.80
C SER A 23 35.66 -2.09 27.28
N VAL A 24 35.85 -3.39 27.54
CA VAL A 24 34.90 -4.44 27.16
C VAL A 24 33.57 -4.28 27.91
N ARG A 25 33.59 -3.98 29.22
CA ARG A 25 32.36 -3.73 29.98
C ARG A 25 31.58 -2.52 29.47
N LEU A 26 32.27 -1.44 29.07
CA LEU A 26 31.62 -0.28 28.47
C LEU A 26 31.00 -0.65 27.12
N ALA A 27 31.69 -1.45 26.31
CA ALA A 27 31.14 -1.95 25.04
C ALA A 27 29.89 -2.83 25.27
N GLU A 28 29.90 -3.70 26.28
CA GLU A 28 28.75 -4.53 26.66
C GLU A 28 27.56 -3.68 27.14
N LEU A 29 27.81 -2.62 27.92
CA LEU A 29 26.78 -1.68 28.35
C LEU A 29 26.18 -0.91 27.16
N CYS A 30 27.01 -0.45 26.23
CA CYS A 30 26.54 0.15 24.98
C CYS A 30 25.70 -0.85 24.17
N GLY A 31 26.13 -2.11 24.11
CA GLY A 31 25.38 -3.17 23.43
C GLY A 31 24.01 -3.47 24.07
N LEU A 32 23.90 -3.36 25.40
CA LEU A 32 22.60 -3.48 26.09
C LEU A 32 21.64 -2.34 25.74
N ILE A 33 22.16 -1.12 25.57
CA ILE A 33 21.37 0.04 25.16
C ILE A 33 20.91 -0.14 23.72
N ASP A 34 21.80 -0.52 22.81
CA ASP A 34 21.48 -0.76 21.40
C ASP A 34 20.36 -1.82 21.24
N ASN A 35 20.57 -3.00 21.81
CA ASN A 35 19.64 -4.12 21.69
C ASN A 35 18.27 -3.91 22.37
N LYS A 36 18.16 -3.00 23.35
CA LYS A 36 16.87 -2.72 24.02
C LYS A 36 16.21 -1.45 23.54
N ALA A 37 16.96 -0.37 23.43
CA ALA A 37 16.41 0.93 23.10
C ALA A 37 16.30 1.12 21.59
N ILE A 38 17.38 0.85 20.85
CA ILE A 38 17.41 1.08 19.40
C ILE A 38 16.60 0.00 18.69
N ASP A 39 16.88 -1.27 18.95
CA ASP A 39 16.09 -2.37 18.38
C ASP A 39 14.62 -2.32 18.80
N GLY A 40 14.34 -1.94 20.05
CA GLY A 40 12.97 -1.74 20.53
C GLY A 40 12.24 -0.63 19.77
N ALA A 41 12.89 0.51 19.54
CA ALA A 41 12.33 1.62 18.79
C ALA A 41 12.09 1.25 17.32
N VAL A 42 13.05 0.58 16.68
CA VAL A 42 12.93 0.13 15.28
C VAL A 42 11.77 -0.85 15.12
N ASN A 43 11.68 -1.86 16.00
CA ASN A 43 10.57 -2.81 15.97
C ASN A 43 9.22 -2.15 16.27
N GLY A 44 9.18 -1.16 17.17
CA GLY A 44 7.99 -0.38 17.44
C GLY A 44 7.50 0.43 16.23
N VAL A 45 8.41 1.10 15.52
CA VAL A 45 8.09 1.82 14.28
C VAL A 45 7.62 0.85 13.19
N ALA A 46 8.26 -0.32 13.07
CA ALA A 46 7.85 -1.34 12.12
C ALA A 46 6.43 -1.84 12.41
N ALA A 47 6.11 -2.14 13.68
CA ALA A 47 4.77 -2.58 14.08
C ALA A 47 3.71 -1.51 13.80
N ALA A 48 3.97 -0.25 14.15
CA ALA A 48 3.06 0.86 13.88
C ALA A 48 2.84 1.06 12.38
N THR A 49 3.88 0.91 11.57
CA THR A 49 3.77 1.01 10.10
C THR A 49 2.90 -0.12 9.54
N VAL A 50 3.09 -1.35 10.01
CA VAL A 50 2.28 -2.50 9.58
C VAL A 50 0.82 -2.33 9.97
N GLU A 51 0.54 -1.85 11.18
CA GLU A 51 -0.83 -1.58 11.64
C GLU A 51 -1.52 -0.51 10.79
N VAL A 52 -0.83 0.60 10.51
CA VAL A 52 -1.34 1.67 9.64
C VAL A 52 -1.55 1.17 8.22
N SER A 53 -0.62 0.40 7.66
CA SER A 53 -0.76 -0.18 6.32
C SER A 53 -1.91 -1.18 6.24
N SER A 54 -2.14 -1.98 7.29
CA SER A 54 -3.26 -2.90 7.35
C SER A 54 -4.59 -2.16 7.37
N ALA A 55 -4.72 -1.13 8.21
CA ALA A 55 -5.93 -0.30 8.28
C ALA A 55 -6.21 0.45 6.96
N ALA A 56 -5.16 0.98 6.33
CA ALA A 56 -5.27 1.62 5.02
C ALA A 56 -5.70 0.61 3.93
N GLY A 57 -5.18 -0.61 3.98
CA GLY A 57 -5.57 -1.69 3.05
C GLY A 57 -7.03 -2.12 3.21
N GLU A 58 -7.54 -2.21 4.44
CA GLU A 58 -8.96 -2.48 4.66
C GLU A 58 -9.86 -1.36 4.12
N PHE A 59 -9.45 -0.10 4.27
CA PHE A 59 -10.18 1.03 3.71
C PHE A 59 -10.23 1.00 2.18
N ASP A 60 -9.12 0.70 1.51
CA ASP A 60 -9.03 0.57 0.05
C ASP A 60 -9.99 -0.52 -0.47
N ASN A 61 -9.92 -1.72 0.13
CA ASN A 61 -10.76 -2.86 -0.25
C ASN A 61 -12.27 -2.64 -0.01
N VAL A 62 -12.66 -1.79 0.93
CA VAL A 62 -14.08 -1.55 1.22
C VAL A 62 -14.61 -0.35 0.43
N VAL A 63 -13.88 0.77 0.47
CA VAL A 63 -14.38 2.04 -0.07
C VAL A 63 -14.06 2.16 -1.55
N ILE A 64 -12.81 1.90 -1.95
CA ILE A 64 -12.37 2.11 -3.33
C ILE A 64 -12.93 0.98 -4.20
N ASP A 65 -12.73 -0.28 -3.81
CA ASP A 65 -13.31 -1.42 -4.54
C ASP A 65 -14.85 -1.36 -4.58
N GLY A 66 -15.50 -0.95 -3.48
CA GLY A 66 -16.95 -0.76 -3.44
C GLY A 66 -17.42 0.31 -4.43
N ALA A 67 -16.74 1.45 -4.47
CA ALA A 67 -17.05 2.54 -5.40
C ALA A 67 -16.82 2.13 -6.86
N VAL A 68 -15.67 1.51 -7.16
CA VAL A 68 -15.31 1.06 -8.52
C VAL A 68 -16.29 -0.01 -9.01
N ASN A 69 -16.58 -1.02 -8.19
CA ASN A 69 -17.56 -2.04 -8.53
C ASN A 69 -18.98 -1.46 -8.68
N GLY A 70 -19.34 -0.47 -7.86
CA GLY A 70 -20.61 0.26 -8.00
C GLY A 70 -20.75 0.95 -9.35
N VAL A 71 -19.72 1.70 -9.77
CA VAL A 71 -19.69 2.38 -11.07
C VAL A 71 -19.69 1.38 -12.23
N ALA A 72 -18.89 0.31 -12.14
CA ALA A 72 -18.84 -0.73 -13.15
C ALA A 72 -20.19 -1.43 -13.32
N ASN A 73 -20.81 -1.85 -12.21
CA ASN A 73 -22.13 -2.48 -12.22
C ASN A 73 -23.22 -1.54 -12.73
N GLY A 74 -23.17 -0.26 -12.34
CA GLY A 74 -24.06 0.78 -12.87
C GLY A 74 -23.95 0.90 -14.39
N THR A 75 -22.73 0.97 -14.90
CA THR A 75 -22.42 1.08 -16.34
C THR A 75 -22.89 -0.15 -17.11
N VAL A 76 -22.61 -1.35 -16.60
CA VAL A 76 -23.06 -2.61 -17.21
C VAL A 76 -24.57 -2.74 -17.19
N SER A 77 -25.22 -2.35 -16.09
CA SER A 77 -26.69 -2.35 -15.97
C SER A 77 -27.33 -1.40 -16.99
N ALA A 78 -26.82 -0.17 -17.08
CA ALA A 78 -27.26 0.80 -18.08
C ALA A 78 -27.09 0.27 -19.52
N GLY A 79 -25.93 -0.31 -19.83
CA GLY A 79 -25.66 -0.94 -21.12
C GLY A 79 -26.60 -2.12 -21.42
N ARG A 80 -26.94 -2.94 -20.42
CA ARG A 80 -27.92 -4.03 -20.58
C ARG A 80 -29.32 -3.51 -20.88
N GLN A 81 -29.73 -2.40 -20.26
CA GLN A 81 -31.02 -1.77 -20.53
C GLN A 81 -31.05 -1.18 -21.94
N LEU A 82 -30.00 -0.46 -22.35
CA LEU A 82 -29.87 0.02 -23.73
C LEU A 82 -29.87 -1.13 -24.74
N ARG A 83 -29.20 -2.25 -24.44
CA ARG A 83 -29.19 -3.43 -25.30
C ARG A 83 -30.59 -4.02 -25.51
N ARG A 84 -31.51 -3.91 -24.54
CA ARG A 84 -32.90 -4.36 -24.72
C ARG A 84 -33.66 -3.53 -25.76
N ALA A 85 -33.29 -2.27 -25.97
CA ALA A 85 -33.86 -1.45 -27.03
C ALA A 85 -33.44 -1.95 -28.43
N HIS A 86 -32.33 -2.69 -28.54
CA HIS A 86 -31.89 -3.34 -29.76
C HIS A 86 -32.48 -4.76 -29.87
N THR A 87 -33.67 -4.86 -30.48
CA THR A 87 -34.45 -6.11 -30.56
C THR A 87 -33.93 -7.13 -31.58
N GLY A 88 -32.99 -6.74 -32.45
CA GLY A 88 -32.41 -7.63 -33.48
C GLY A 88 -33.28 -7.88 -34.71
N TYR A 89 -34.54 -7.44 -34.72
CA TYR A 89 -35.44 -7.59 -35.85
C TYR A 89 -35.27 -6.45 -36.87
N VAL A 90 -35.02 -6.78 -38.13
CA VAL A 90 -34.88 -5.81 -39.24
C VAL A 90 -36.08 -4.85 -39.32
N ARG A 91 -37.31 -5.35 -39.11
CA ARG A 91 -38.53 -4.52 -39.12
C ARG A 91 -38.53 -3.44 -38.05
N SER A 92 -38.00 -3.73 -36.86
CA SER A 92 -37.89 -2.76 -35.76
C SER A 92 -36.92 -1.63 -36.12
N TYR A 93 -35.81 -1.96 -36.79
CA TYR A 93 -34.86 -0.95 -37.27
C TYR A 93 -35.44 -0.08 -38.38
N MET A 94 -36.17 -0.67 -39.33
CA MET A 94 -36.83 0.10 -40.41
C MET A 94 -37.87 1.08 -39.86
N ALA A 95 -38.66 0.66 -38.88
CA ALA A 95 -39.62 1.53 -38.21
C ALA A 95 -38.92 2.69 -37.44
N ALA A 96 -37.85 2.39 -36.71
CA ALA A 96 -37.07 3.39 -35.98
C ALA A 96 -36.40 4.42 -36.91
N LEU A 97 -35.83 3.96 -38.04
CA LEU A 97 -35.23 4.83 -39.05
C LEU A 97 -36.26 5.77 -39.68
N TYR A 98 -37.44 5.25 -40.05
CA TYR A 98 -38.51 6.07 -40.61
C TYR A 98 -39.00 7.12 -39.60
N ALA A 99 -39.27 6.71 -38.35
CA ALA A 99 -39.66 7.63 -37.30
C ALA A 99 -38.59 8.70 -37.04
N GLY A 100 -37.31 8.30 -37.00
CA GLY A 100 -36.18 9.22 -36.83
C GLY A 100 -36.08 10.24 -37.97
N ALA A 101 -36.29 9.83 -39.22
CA ALA A 101 -36.27 10.72 -40.38
C ALA A 101 -37.43 11.73 -40.37
N VAL A 102 -38.63 11.31 -39.94
CA VAL A 102 -39.79 12.22 -39.81
C VAL A 102 -39.57 13.23 -38.69
N ILE A 103 -39.06 12.77 -37.54
CA ILE A 103 -38.75 13.65 -36.39
C ILE A 103 -37.66 14.66 -36.75
N SER A 104 -36.58 14.22 -37.40
CA SER A 104 -35.49 15.13 -37.79
C SER A 104 -35.97 16.19 -38.79
N LEU A 105 -36.79 15.82 -39.77
CA LEU A 105 -37.43 16.76 -40.69
C LEU A 105 -38.34 17.76 -39.97
N ALA A 106 -39.18 17.29 -39.04
CA ALA A 106 -40.06 18.16 -38.27
C ALA A 106 -39.27 19.16 -37.41
N LEU A 107 -38.19 18.71 -36.75
CA LEU A 107 -37.31 19.58 -35.96
C LEU A 107 -36.59 20.61 -36.85
N LEU A 108 -36.14 20.22 -38.04
CA LEU A 108 -35.50 21.15 -38.98
C LEU A 108 -36.49 22.21 -39.48
N VAL A 109 -37.71 21.81 -39.83
CA VAL A 109 -38.76 22.74 -40.27
C VAL A 109 -39.14 23.69 -39.14
N TRP A 110 -39.31 23.17 -37.92
CA TRP A 110 -39.57 24.00 -36.74
C TRP A 110 -38.46 25.03 -36.49
N PHE A 111 -37.19 24.64 -36.67
CA PHE A 111 -36.05 25.54 -36.48
C PHE A 111 -35.95 26.61 -37.57
N LEU A 112 -36.46 26.34 -38.77
CA LEU A 112 -36.41 27.24 -39.92
C LEU A 112 -37.52 28.30 -39.93
N ILE A 113 -38.59 28.08 -39.16
CA ILE A 113 -39.74 28.99 -39.00
C ILE A 113 -39.47 29.93 -37.82
#